data_AF-U5CYV5-F1
#
_entry.id   AF-U5CYV5-F1
#
_cell.length_a   1.000
_cell.length_b   1.000
_cell.length_c   1.000
_cell.angle_alpha   90.00
_cell.angle_beta   90.00
_cell.angle_gamma   90.00
#
_symmetry.space_group_name_H-M   'P 1'
#
loop_
_entity.id
_entity.type
_entity.pdbx_description
1 polymer ?
#
loop_
_entity_poly.entity_id
_entity_poly.type
_entity_poly.pdbx_seq_one_letter_code
_entity_poly.pdbx_strand_id
1 'polypeptide(L)' 'MFDAGAMRKGPWMPEEDEILLEYVRQHGPRDWSAIRSKGLLPRTGKSCRLRWVNKLNPDVKT' A
#
# COMPACT_ATOMS: atom_id res chain seq x y z
N MET A 1 -16.61 12.46 -8.51
CA MET A 1 -16.68 11.03 -8.16
C MET A 1 -15.38 10.42 -8.70
N PHE A 2 -14.40 10.07 -7.85
CA PHE A 2 -13.10 9.64 -8.38
C PHE A 2 -13.18 8.20 -8.88
N ASP A 3 -13.21 8.09 -10.21
CA ASP A 3 -13.28 6.88 -11.01
C ASP A 3 -12.44 5.72 -10.48
N ALA A 4 -13.11 4.57 -10.31
CA ALA A 4 -12.51 3.28 -9.99
C ALA A 4 -11.77 2.64 -11.19
N GLY A 5 -11.25 3.45 -12.12
CA GLY A 5 -10.85 3.00 -13.46
C GLY A 5 -9.35 2.80 -13.71
N ALA A 6 -8.45 3.32 -12.86
CA ALA A 6 -7.01 3.29 -13.15
C ALA A 6 -6.15 2.80 -11.98
N MET A 7 -6.61 1.80 -11.22
CA MET A 7 -5.68 1.08 -10.34
C MET A 7 -4.68 0.34 -11.22
N ARG A 8 -3.37 0.61 -11.05
CA ARG A 8 -2.34 -0.21 -11.68
C ARG A 8 -2.60 -1.67 -11.29
N LYS A 9 -2.93 -2.49 -12.28
CA LYS A 9 -2.94 -3.96 -12.18
C LYS A 9 -1.60 -4.43 -12.71
N GLY A 10 -0.58 -4.35 -11.86
CA GLY A 10 0.79 -4.68 -12.24
C GLY A 10 1.64 -4.94 -11.00
N PRO A 11 2.87 -5.45 -11.19
CA PRO A 11 3.80 -5.69 -10.10
C PRO A 11 3.99 -4.41 -9.28
N TRP A 12 4.20 -4.59 -7.98
CA TRP A 12 4.57 -3.50 -7.08
C TRP A 12 6.00 -3.08 -7.41
N MET A 13 6.18 -1.79 -7.60
CA MET A 13 7.50 -1.21 -7.81
C MET A 13 8.17 -0.96 -6.45
N PRO A 14 9.51 -1.02 -6.38
CA PRO A 14 10.23 -0.76 -5.14
C PRO A 14 9.89 0.61 -4.55
N GLU A 15 9.66 1.64 -5.37
CA GLU A 15 9.27 2.98 -4.90
C GLU A 15 7.89 2.96 -4.24
N GLU A 16 6.96 2.13 -4.74
CA GLU A 16 5.63 1.96 -4.12
C GLU A 16 5.75 1.26 -2.76
N ASP A 17 6.65 0.29 -2.65
CA ASP A 17 6.92 -0.43 -1.41
C ASP A 17 7.57 0.48 -0.37
N GLU A 18 8.51 1.36 -0.77
CA GLU A 18 9.13 2.34 0.12
C GLU A 18 8.09 3.31 0.71
N ILE A 19 7.21 3.87 -0.13
CA ILE A 19 6.13 4.75 0.34
C ILE A 19 5.20 3.99 1.30
N LEU A 20 4.88 2.74 0.99
CA LEU A 20 4.04 1.90 1.83
C LEU A 20 4.72 1.60 3.17
N LEU A 21 6.01 1.27 3.16
CA LEU A 21 6.84 1.04 4.35
C LEU A 21 6.93 2.28 5.23
N GLU A 22 7.25 3.43 4.63
CA GLU A 22 7.35 4.72 5.31
C GLU A 22 6.02 5.07 5.99
N TYR A 23 4.90 4.94 5.26
CA TYR A 23 3.57 5.17 5.82
C TYR A 23 3.29 4.26 7.02
N VAL A 24 3.60 2.97 6.91
CA VAL A 24 3.38 2.00 7.99
C VAL A 24 4.33 2.22 9.16
N ARG A 25 5.56 2.66 8.91
CA ARG A 25 6.51 3.03 9.95
C ARG A 25 6.02 4.23 10.76
N GLN A 26 5.40 5.21 10.11
CA GLN A 26 4.89 6.42 10.77
C GLN A 26 3.52 6.22 11.43
N HIS A 27 2.58 5.54 10.76
CA HIS A 27 1.19 5.41 11.22
C HIS A 27 0.81 4.02 11.73
N GLY A 28 1.58 2.99 11.42
CA GLY A 28 1.25 1.59 11.68
C GLY A 28 0.39 0.92 10.60
N PRO A 29 0.35 -0.42 10.54
CA PRO A 29 -0.34 -1.20 9.51
C PRO A 29 -1.87 -1.28 9.74
N ARG A 30 -2.50 -0.16 10.11
CA ARG A 30 -3.92 -0.09 10.50
C ARG A 30 -4.81 0.60 9.46
N ASP A 31 -4.38 1.77 8.98
CA ASP A 31 -5.23 2.67 8.19
C ASP A 31 -4.84 2.70 6.70
N TRP A 32 -5.02 1.58 6.00
CA TRP A 32 -4.67 1.47 4.57
C TRP A 32 -5.53 2.34 3.65
N SER A 33 -6.77 2.61 4.03
CA SER A 33 -7.68 3.48 3.28
C SER A 33 -7.18 4.94 3.25
N ALA A 34 -6.46 5.37 4.29
CA ALA A 34 -5.89 6.70 4.36
C ALA A 34 -4.72 6.89 3.36
N ILE A 35 -4.03 5.82 2.95
CA ILE A 35 -3.02 5.88 1.87
C ILE A 35 -3.66 6.36 0.57
N ARG A 36 -4.83 5.77 0.21
CA ARG A 36 -5.61 6.19 -0.95
C ARG A 36 -6.20 7.58 -0.75
N SER A 37 -6.74 7.86 0.44
CA SER A 37 -7.34 9.17 0.75
C SER A 37 -6.33 10.31 0.62
N LYS A 38 -5.08 10.06 1.04
CA LYS A 38 -3.95 10.97 0.91
C LYS A 38 -3.32 10.98 -0.49
N GLY A 39 -3.76 10.11 -1.40
CA GLY A 39 -3.20 9.99 -2.75
C GLY A 39 -1.73 9.55 -2.79
N LEU A 40 -1.23 8.88 -1.74
CA LEU A 40 0.19 8.50 -1.63
C LEU A 40 0.60 7.47 -2.67
N LEU A 41 -0.33 6.59 -3.06
CA LEU A 41 -0.09 5.51 -4.00
C LEU A 41 -1.24 5.38 -5.00
N PRO A 42 -0.95 5.02 -6.27
CA PRO A 42 -1.96 4.69 -7.28
C PRO A 42 -2.56 3.28 -7.04
N ARG A 43 -2.75 2.90 -5.77
CA ARG A 43 -3.23 1.58 -5.33
C ARG A 43 -4.39 1.75 -4.34
N THR A 44 -5.22 0.73 -4.22
CA THR A 44 -6.25 0.70 -3.18
C THR A 44 -5.69 0.32 -1.84
N GLY A 45 -6.33 0.81 -0.76
CA GLY A 45 -6.01 0.36 0.59
C GLY A 45 -6.05 -1.16 0.75
N LYS A 46 -6.96 -1.86 0.05
CA LYS A 46 -6.97 -3.34 0.01
C LYS A 46 -5.67 -3.92 -0.57
N SER A 47 -5.18 -3.35 -1.68
CA SER A 47 -3.92 -3.78 -2.30
C SER A 47 -2.71 -3.48 -1.42
N CYS A 48 -2.67 -2.29 -0.80
CA CYS A 48 -1.63 -1.89 0.15
C CYS A 48 -1.54 -2.86 1.34
N ARG A 49 -2.69 -3.20 1.95
CA ARG A 49 -2.76 -4.21 3.02
C ARG A 49 -2.20 -5.55 2.56
N LEU A 50 -2.63 -6.02 1.39
CA LEU A 50 -2.16 -7.29 0.80
C LEU A 50 -0.64 -7.28 0.59
N ARG A 51 -0.07 -6.21 0.04
CA ARG A 51 1.37 -6.10 -0.17
C ARG A 51 2.14 -6.14 1.15
N TRP A 52 1.66 -5.39 2.14
CA TRP A 52 2.26 -5.40 3.48
C TRP A 52 2.32 -6.81 4.05
N VAL A 53 1.17 -7.48 4.18
CA VAL A 53 1.09 -8.79 4.83
C VAL A 53 1.75 -9.93 4.04
N ASN A 54 2.04 -9.76 2.75
CA ASN A 54 2.68 -10.80 1.93
C ASN A 54 4.18 -10.59 1.71
N LYS A 55 4.67 -9.35 1.75
CA LYS A 55 6.06 -9.03 1.34
C LYS A 55 6.81 -8.07 2.25
N LEU A 56 6.13 -7.13 2.91
CA LEU A 56 6.81 -6.05 3.66
C LEU A 56 6.76 -6.21 5.18
N ASN A 57 5.84 -7.04 5.68
CA ASN A 57 5.71 -7.29 7.10
C ASN A 57 6.94 -8.06 7.60
N PRO A 58 7.70 -7.55 8.59
CA PRO A 58 8.87 -8.25 9.14
C PRO A 58 8.53 -9.61 9.76
N ASP A 59 7.28 -9.83 10.17
CA ASP A 59 6.79 -11.13 10.64
C ASP A 59 6.48 -12.13 9.51
N VAL A 60 6.50 -11.70 8.25
CA VAL A 60 6.47 -12.61 7.11
C VAL A 60 7.82 -13.30 7.05
N LYS A 61 7.92 -14.41 7.80
CA LYS A 61 8.93 -15.43 7.59
C LYS A 61 8.77 -15.95 6.16
N THR A 62 9.68 -15.52 5.28
CA THR A 62 9.97 -16.25 4.05
C THR A 62 11.04 -17.29 4.36
#